data_AF-A0A1B7YXY0-F1
#
_entry.id   AF-A0A1B7YXY0-F1
#
_cell.length_a   1.000
_cell.length_b   1.000
_cell.length_c   1.000
_cell.angle_alpha   90.00
_cell.angle_beta   90.00
_cell.angle_gamma   90.00
#
_symmetry.space_group_name_H-M   'P 1'
#
loop_
_entity.id
_entity.type
_entity.pdbx_description
1 polymer ?
#
loop_
_entity_poly.entity_id
_entity_poly.type
_entity_poly.pdbx_seq_one_letter_code
_entity_poly.pdbx_strand_id
1 'polypeptide(L)'
;MKILNYKLLLYVIVFLSFSQNGLSQDRISKTLNSWNKGTIPYAYFDNLPTSDSIAFLDTREFEEFEVSHLKNAIWVGYKKFDEQKVLETITDKSQPIIVYCSIGVRSEDIGEKLKELGYTKVLNLYGGIFEWKNKGGQVFNDKETPTDSVHAFSKHWGKLLHEGIKVY
;
A
#
# COMPACT_ATOMS: atom_id res chain seq x y z
N MET A 1 -40.04 31.12 -47.39
CA MET A 1 -39.28 31.34 -46.14
C MET A 1 -38.76 29.98 -45.69
N LYS A 2 -37.44 29.78 -45.71
CA LYS A 2 -36.79 28.46 -45.62
C LYS A 2 -36.93 27.86 -44.21
N ILE A 3 -37.43 26.63 -44.15
CA ILE A 3 -37.50 25.81 -42.93
C ILE A 3 -36.06 25.41 -42.57
N LEU A 4 -35.57 25.90 -41.44
CA LEU A 4 -34.23 25.61 -40.94
C LEU A 4 -34.21 24.17 -40.41
N ASN A 5 -33.36 23.32 -40.97
CA ASN A 5 -33.38 21.87 -40.75
C ASN A 5 -32.61 21.51 -39.47
N TYR A 6 -33.31 21.46 -38.33
CA TYR A 6 -32.73 21.25 -37.00
C TYR A 6 -32.09 19.86 -36.79
N LYS A 7 -32.25 18.94 -37.74
CA LYS A 7 -31.70 17.57 -37.66
C LYS A 7 -30.17 17.50 -37.73
N LEU A 8 -29.50 18.57 -38.21
CA LEU A 8 -28.03 18.61 -38.28
C LEU A 8 -27.38 19.06 -36.95
N LEU A 9 -28.13 19.73 -36.07
CA LEU A 9 -27.59 20.27 -34.82
C LEU A 9 -27.51 19.21 -33.69
N LEU A 10 -28.24 18.11 -33.80
CA LEU A 10 -28.24 17.06 -32.77
C LEU A 10 -27.03 16.11 -32.85
N TYR A 11 -26.35 16.04 -33.99
CA TYR A 11 -25.20 15.14 -34.17
C TYR A 11 -23.88 15.68 -33.60
N VAL A 12 -23.81 16.96 -33.24
CA VAL A 12 -22.59 17.57 -32.68
C VAL A 12 -22.48 17.38 -31.17
N ILE A 13 -23.58 17.05 -30.48
CA ILE A 13 -23.58 16.88 -29.01
C ILE A 13 -23.16 15.46 -28.58
N VAL A 14 -23.09 14.49 -29.51
CA VAL A 14 -22.76 13.09 -29.20
C VAL A 14 -21.24 12.81 -29.18
N PHE A 15 -20.39 13.80 -29.44
CA PHE A 15 -18.93 13.61 -29.57
C PHE A 15 -18.07 14.17 -28.42
N LEU A 16 -18.69 14.50 -27.27
CA LEU A 16 -18.00 15.06 -26.09
C LEU A 16 -18.14 14.20 -24.83
N SER A 17 -18.32 12.90 -25.01
CA SER A 17 -18.11 11.90 -23.96
C SER A 17 -17.14 10.83 -24.44
N PHE A 18 -16.05 11.25 -25.09
CA PHE A 18 -14.78 10.55 -24.90
C PHE A 18 -14.39 10.82 -23.45
N SER A 19 -14.90 9.99 -22.53
CA SER A 19 -14.32 9.83 -21.21
C SER A 19 -12.87 9.48 -21.43
N GLN A 20 -12.02 10.51 -21.38
CA GLN A 20 -10.59 10.40 -21.20
C GLN A 20 -10.40 9.72 -19.85
N ASN A 21 -10.56 8.40 -19.81
CA ASN A 21 -9.86 7.57 -18.83
C ASN A 21 -8.39 7.68 -19.22
N GLY A 22 -7.82 8.86 -18.97
CA GLY A 22 -6.39 9.06 -19.03
C GLY A 22 -5.83 7.99 -18.13
N LEU A 23 -4.98 7.14 -18.71
CA LEU A 23 -4.03 6.32 -17.99
C LEU A 23 -3.16 7.27 -17.14
N SER A 24 -3.72 7.74 -16.02
CA SER A 24 -2.95 8.23 -14.90
C SER A 24 -2.23 7.00 -14.40
N GLN A 25 -1.09 6.68 -15.02
CA GLN A 25 -0.20 5.67 -14.51
C GLN A 25 0.11 6.08 -13.08
N ASP A 26 -0.48 5.34 -12.14
CA ASP A 26 -0.34 5.58 -10.72
C ASP A 26 1.15 5.73 -10.38
N ARG A 27 1.50 6.82 -9.69
CA ARG A 27 2.90 7.12 -9.36
C ARG A 27 3.50 6.00 -8.52
N ILE A 28 2.68 5.32 -7.69
CA ILE A 28 3.09 4.15 -6.93
C ILE A 28 3.45 2.99 -7.86
N SER A 29 2.63 2.70 -8.87
CA SER A 29 2.93 1.63 -9.85
C SER A 29 4.29 1.84 -10.54
N LYS A 30 4.61 3.08 -10.93
CA LYS A 30 5.91 3.43 -11.54
C LYS A 30 7.05 3.22 -10.57
N THR A 31 6.89 3.65 -9.32
CA THR A 31 7.87 3.43 -8.27
C THR A 31 8.11 1.94 -8.05
N LEU A 32 7.05 1.16 -7.84
CA LEU A 32 7.18 -0.29 -7.62
C LEU A 32 7.86 -0.97 -8.81
N ASN A 33 7.46 -0.68 -10.05
CA ASN A 33 8.08 -1.28 -11.24
C ASN A 33 9.57 -0.92 -11.40
N SER A 34 10.01 0.20 -10.84
CA SER A 34 11.42 0.63 -10.93
C SER A 34 12.30 0.06 -9.83
N TRP A 35 11.73 -0.28 -8.67
CA TRP A 35 12.49 -0.63 -7.47
C TRP A 35 12.31 -2.08 -7.05
N ASN A 36 11.19 -2.72 -7.41
CA ASN A 36 10.86 -4.08 -7.02
C ASN A 36 11.15 -5.09 -8.15
N LYS A 37 11.48 -6.31 -7.75
CA LYS A 37 11.71 -7.45 -8.64
C LYS A 37 10.41 -8.20 -8.97
N GLY A 38 9.35 -8.00 -8.17
CA GLY A 38 8.08 -8.73 -8.28
C GLY A 38 8.17 -10.18 -7.76
N THR A 39 9.09 -10.47 -6.84
CA THR A 39 9.33 -11.84 -6.32
C THR A 39 8.32 -12.25 -5.25
N ILE A 40 7.68 -11.26 -4.61
CA ILE A 40 6.64 -11.44 -3.60
C ILE A 40 5.31 -10.94 -4.17
N PRO A 41 4.26 -11.77 -4.20
CA PRO A 41 2.95 -11.35 -4.71
C PRO A 41 2.37 -10.20 -3.89
N TYR A 42 1.67 -9.29 -4.56
CA TYR A 42 1.05 -8.14 -3.90
C TYR A 42 -0.30 -8.50 -3.26
N ALA A 43 -0.54 -7.96 -2.06
CA ALA A 43 -1.87 -7.78 -1.50
C ALA A 43 -2.34 -6.35 -1.84
N TYR A 44 -3.53 -6.21 -2.41
CA TYR A 44 -4.14 -4.91 -2.70
C TYR A 44 -5.16 -4.56 -1.64
N PHE A 45 -5.27 -3.28 -1.26
CA PHE A 45 -6.26 -2.81 -0.28
C PHE A 45 -7.68 -3.28 -0.60
N ASP A 46 -8.09 -3.16 -1.87
CA ASP A 46 -9.43 -3.50 -2.34
C ASP A 46 -9.69 -5.03 -2.41
N ASN A 47 -8.65 -5.86 -2.21
CA ASN A 47 -8.71 -7.32 -2.32
C ASN A 47 -7.73 -8.00 -1.34
N LEU A 48 -7.81 -7.62 -0.07
CA LEU A 48 -7.05 -8.31 0.98
C LEU A 48 -7.62 -9.72 1.19
N PRO A 49 -6.77 -10.72 1.48
CA PRO A 49 -7.27 -12.04 1.84
C PRO A 49 -8.24 -11.95 3.02
N THR A 50 -9.35 -12.67 2.96
CA THR A 50 -10.31 -12.73 4.07
C THR A 50 -9.84 -13.81 5.04
N SER A 51 -9.10 -13.41 6.07
CA SER A 51 -8.69 -14.31 7.16
C SER A 51 -8.46 -13.49 8.42
N ASP A 52 -9.13 -13.85 9.50
CA ASP A 52 -9.00 -13.19 10.81
C ASP A 52 -7.60 -13.38 11.44
N SER A 53 -6.78 -14.27 10.86
CA SER A 53 -5.43 -14.62 11.34
C SER A 53 -4.27 -13.98 10.56
N ILE A 54 -4.54 -13.03 9.65
CA ILE A 54 -3.45 -12.34 8.93
C ILE A 54 -2.53 -11.63 9.92
N ALA A 55 -1.23 -11.91 9.83
CA ALA A 55 -0.21 -11.13 10.52
C ALA A 55 0.25 -9.97 9.62
N PHE A 56 0.18 -8.75 10.13
CA PHE A 56 0.77 -7.58 9.48
C PHE A 56 2.16 -7.32 10.04
N LEU A 57 3.18 -7.25 9.18
CA LEU A 57 4.56 -6.96 9.56
C LEU A 57 4.99 -5.60 9.01
N ASP A 58 5.40 -4.70 9.89
CA ASP A 58 5.91 -3.38 9.54
C ASP A 58 7.44 -3.39 9.50
N THR A 59 8.01 -3.13 8.33
CA THR A 59 9.46 -3.14 8.11
C THR A 59 10.08 -1.75 8.18
N ARG A 60 9.31 -0.70 8.49
CA ARG A 60 9.82 0.67 8.55
C ARG A 60 10.77 0.87 9.75
N GLU A 61 11.44 2.02 9.79
CA GLU A 61 12.20 2.38 11.01
C GLU A 61 11.23 2.57 12.19
N PHE A 62 11.71 2.39 13.41
CA PHE A 62 10.84 2.35 14.60
C PHE A 62 10.06 3.65 14.80
N GLU A 63 10.70 4.79 14.54
CA GLU A 63 10.09 6.12 14.64
C GLU A 63 8.95 6.30 13.62
N GLU A 64 9.04 5.64 12.45
CA GLU A 64 7.95 5.66 11.47
C GLU A 64 6.75 4.82 11.94
N PHE A 65 7.02 3.72 12.67
CA PHE A 65 6.02 2.84 13.24
C PHE A 65 5.30 3.50 14.42
N GLU A 66 6.01 4.22 15.29
CA GLU A 66 5.43 4.93 16.44
C GLU A 66 4.43 6.03 16.03
N VAL A 67 4.71 6.74 14.93
CA VAL A 67 3.77 7.75 14.38
C VAL A 67 2.44 7.11 14.03
N SER A 68 2.49 5.97 13.34
CA SER A 68 1.30 5.22 12.93
C SER A 68 1.68 3.87 12.35
N HIS A 69 0.83 2.85 12.47
CA HIS A 69 0.94 1.54 11.85
C HIS A 69 -0.44 0.95 11.52
N LEU A 70 -0.48 -0.18 10.80
CA LEU A 70 -1.72 -0.94 10.63
C LEU A 70 -2.11 -1.58 11.98
N LYS A 71 -3.40 -1.79 12.19
CA LYS A 71 -3.93 -2.31 13.47
C LYS A 71 -3.22 -3.60 13.89
N ASN A 72 -2.73 -3.66 15.14
CA ASN A 72 -2.01 -4.81 15.69
C ASN A 72 -0.78 -5.24 14.87
N ALA A 73 -0.20 -4.37 14.03
CA ALA A 73 0.97 -4.73 13.24
C ALA A 73 2.19 -4.98 14.12
N ILE A 74 2.98 -5.98 13.76
CA ILE A 74 4.22 -6.30 14.46
C ILE A 74 5.36 -5.55 13.76
N TRP A 75 5.99 -4.63 14.48
CA TRP A 75 7.22 -4.01 13.99
C TRP A 75 8.37 -5.02 13.98
N VAL A 76 9.03 -5.15 12.83
CA VAL A 76 10.16 -6.09 12.60
C VAL A 76 11.39 -5.40 12.02
N GLY A 77 11.29 -4.13 11.61
CA GLY A 77 12.40 -3.37 11.04
C GLY A 77 12.88 -3.87 9.66
N TYR A 78 13.84 -3.15 9.08
CA TYR A 78 14.41 -3.47 7.76
C TYR A 78 15.91 -3.75 7.82
N LYS A 79 16.74 -2.76 8.17
CA LYS A 79 18.21 -2.91 8.24
C LYS A 79 18.63 -3.91 9.32
N LYS A 80 17.94 -3.86 10.46
CA LYS A 80 18.05 -4.81 11.58
C LYS A 80 16.77 -5.63 11.67
N PHE A 81 16.45 -6.35 10.60
CA PHE A 81 15.27 -7.21 10.56
C PHE A 81 15.31 -8.21 11.71
N ASP A 82 14.27 -8.20 12.55
CA ASP A 82 14.14 -9.04 13.73
C ASP A 82 13.51 -10.39 13.37
N GLU A 83 14.34 -11.28 12.82
CA GLU A 83 13.94 -12.62 12.43
C GLU A 83 13.42 -13.45 13.61
N GLN A 84 14.04 -13.29 14.79
CA GLN A 84 13.66 -14.04 15.99
C GLN A 84 12.23 -13.68 16.43
N LYS A 85 11.89 -12.40 16.45
CA LYS A 85 10.53 -11.94 16.77
C LYS A 85 9.49 -12.53 15.84
N VAL A 86 9.78 -12.62 14.53
CA VAL A 86 8.88 -13.26 13.57
C VAL A 86 8.70 -14.75 13.89
N LEU A 87 9.80 -15.47 14.13
CA LEU A 87 9.77 -16.90 14.44
C LEU A 87 9.02 -17.23 15.74
N GLU A 88 9.13 -16.35 16.74
CA GLU A 88 8.44 -16.49 18.03
C GLU A 88 6.96 -16.12 17.94
N THR A 89 6.61 -15.10 17.16
CA THR A 89 5.24 -14.59 17.08
C THR A 89 4.38 -15.34 16.07
N ILE A 90 4.99 -15.82 14.97
CA ILE A 90 4.30 -16.48 13.86
C ILE A 90 4.89 -17.88 13.70
N THR A 91 4.50 -18.80 14.59
CA THR A 91 5.06 -20.16 14.61
C THR A 91 4.55 -21.03 13.45
N ASP A 92 3.33 -20.78 12.96
CA ASP A 92 2.75 -21.49 11.82
C ASP A 92 3.26 -20.90 10.49
N LYS A 93 4.06 -21.68 9.76
CA LYS A 93 4.61 -21.32 8.43
C LYS A 93 3.55 -21.18 7.33
N SER A 94 2.32 -21.60 7.60
CA SER A 94 1.17 -21.47 6.70
C SER A 94 0.25 -20.29 7.04
N GLN A 95 0.53 -19.57 8.14
CA GLN A 95 -0.22 -18.36 8.50
C GLN A 95 0.00 -17.28 7.42
N PRO A 96 -1.07 -16.63 6.92
CA PRO A 96 -0.93 -15.52 5.98
C PRO A 96 -0.18 -14.34 6.61
N ILE A 97 0.84 -13.86 5.92
CA ILE A 97 1.62 -12.68 6.31
C ILE A 97 1.48 -11.60 5.24
N ILE A 98 1.09 -10.40 5.66
CA ILE A 98 1.17 -9.20 4.84
C ILE A 98 2.30 -8.33 5.40
N VAL A 99 3.39 -8.24 4.67
CA VAL A 99 4.54 -7.39 5.02
C VAL A 99 4.43 -6.07 4.28
N TYR A 100 4.71 -4.96 4.95
CA TYR A 100 4.61 -3.63 4.37
C TYR A 100 5.69 -2.69 4.87
N CYS A 101 5.95 -1.65 4.07
CA CYS A 101 6.74 -0.50 4.46
C CYS A 101 6.01 0.79 4.07
N SER A 102 6.74 1.89 3.83
CA SER A 102 6.12 3.16 3.41
C SER A 102 5.40 3.02 2.06
N ILE A 103 6.06 2.39 1.08
CA ILE A 103 5.63 2.37 -0.33
C ILE A 103 5.65 0.97 -0.98
N GLY A 104 6.05 -0.08 -0.26
CA GLY A 104 6.13 -1.46 -0.78
C GLY A 104 7.52 -1.93 -1.27
N VAL A 105 8.57 -1.11 -1.14
CA VAL A 105 9.94 -1.46 -1.60
C VAL A 105 10.70 -2.30 -0.57
N ARG A 106 10.99 -1.75 0.62
CA ARG A 106 11.70 -2.47 1.72
C ARG A 106 11.01 -3.78 2.11
N SER A 107 9.69 -3.83 1.98
CA SER A 107 8.88 -4.98 2.34
C SER A 107 8.97 -6.13 1.34
N GLU A 108 9.37 -5.89 0.07
CA GLU A 108 9.66 -6.98 -0.85
C GLU A 108 10.88 -7.77 -0.37
N ASP A 109 11.98 -7.09 -0.05
CA ASP A 109 13.21 -7.71 0.46
C ASP A 109 12.95 -8.53 1.74
N ILE A 110 12.15 -7.99 2.68
CA ILE A 110 11.77 -8.76 3.88
C ILE A 110 10.84 -9.91 3.53
N GLY A 111 9.95 -9.74 2.55
CA GLY A 111 9.15 -10.84 2.04
C GLY A 111 9.98 -11.98 1.46
N GLU A 112 11.08 -11.68 0.75
CA GLU A 112 12.05 -12.67 0.26
C GLU A 112 12.66 -13.46 1.44
N LYS A 113 13.12 -12.75 2.48
CA LYS A 113 13.65 -13.40 3.70
C LYS A 113 12.61 -14.25 4.43
N LEU A 114 11.36 -13.81 4.50
CA LEU A 114 10.28 -14.60 5.10
C LEU A 114 10.06 -15.91 4.33
N LYS A 115 10.16 -15.90 3.00
CA LYS A 115 10.10 -17.13 2.21
C LYS A 115 11.30 -18.04 2.47
N GLU A 116 12.50 -17.49 2.63
CA GLU A 116 13.70 -18.24 3.02
C GLU A 116 13.57 -18.88 4.41
N LEU A 117 12.88 -18.20 5.34
CA LEU A 117 12.50 -18.73 6.66
C LEU A 117 11.35 -19.77 6.61
N GLY A 118 10.87 -20.13 5.42
CA GLY A 118 9.89 -21.19 5.18
C GLY A 118 8.43 -20.73 5.23
N TYR A 119 8.12 -19.44 5.34
CA TYR A 119 6.74 -18.96 5.27
C TYR A 119 6.18 -19.11 3.85
N THR A 120 5.01 -19.72 3.75
CA THR A 120 4.43 -20.14 2.45
C THR A 120 3.41 -19.16 1.88
N LYS A 121 2.85 -18.28 2.72
CA LYS A 121 1.79 -17.33 2.34
C LYS A 121 2.21 -15.89 2.67
N VAL A 122 3.27 -15.44 2.02
CA VAL A 122 3.82 -14.08 2.18
C VAL A 122 3.33 -13.19 1.05
N LEU A 123 2.73 -12.06 1.40
CA LEU A 123 2.28 -11.02 0.48
C LEU A 123 2.92 -9.68 0.84
N ASN A 124 3.28 -8.90 -0.17
CA ASN A 124 3.75 -7.53 -0.01
C ASN A 124 2.57 -6.57 -0.15
N LEU A 125 2.34 -5.65 0.80
CA LEU A 125 1.23 -4.70 0.67
C LEU A 125 1.53 -3.70 -0.45
N TYR A 126 0.69 -3.71 -1.48
CA TYR A 126 0.82 -2.82 -2.64
C TYR A 126 0.82 -1.36 -2.18
N GLY A 127 1.89 -0.62 -2.50
CA GLY A 127 2.03 0.79 -2.14
C GLY A 127 2.21 1.07 -0.65
N GLY A 128 2.40 0.03 0.18
CA GLY A 128 2.66 0.14 1.61
C GLY A 128 1.59 0.89 2.40
N ILE A 129 1.97 1.43 3.55
CA ILE A 129 1.07 2.22 4.41
C ILE A 129 0.60 3.51 3.74
N PHE A 130 1.34 4.02 2.74
CA PHE A 130 0.90 5.22 2.02
C PHE A 130 -0.34 4.92 1.19
N GLU A 131 -0.31 3.87 0.38
CA GLU A 131 -1.48 3.52 -0.43
C GLU A 131 -2.63 3.00 0.42
N TRP A 132 -2.32 2.28 1.50
CA TRP A 132 -3.32 1.95 2.51
C TRP A 132 -4.09 3.18 2.99
N LYS A 133 -3.37 4.24 3.39
CA LYS A 133 -4.00 5.47 3.85
C LYS A 133 -4.71 6.22 2.72
N ASN A 134 -4.12 6.28 1.52
CA ASN A 134 -4.73 6.89 0.34
C ASN A 134 -6.08 6.26 -0.03
N LYS A 135 -6.24 4.97 0.24
CA LYS A 135 -7.47 4.20 0.02
C LYS A 135 -8.48 4.30 1.18
N GLY A 136 -8.20 5.14 2.18
CA GLY A 136 -9.08 5.33 3.34
C GLY A 136 -8.86 4.31 4.47
N GLY A 137 -7.78 3.52 4.42
CA GLY A 137 -7.43 2.60 5.48
C GLY A 137 -7.13 3.31 6.80
N GLN A 138 -7.59 2.72 7.92
CA GLN A 138 -7.29 3.21 9.25
C GLN A 138 -5.85 2.88 9.65
N VAL A 139 -5.20 3.80 10.36
CA VAL A 139 -3.87 3.61 10.96
C VAL A 139 -3.93 3.98 12.44
N PHE A 140 -3.00 3.45 13.23
CA PHE A 140 -3.03 3.47 14.69
C PHE A 140 -1.68 3.94 15.22
N ASN A 141 -1.68 4.78 16.25
CA ASN A 141 -0.44 5.21 16.91
C ASN A 141 0.12 4.15 17.87
N ASP A 142 1.24 4.45 18.52
CA ASP A 142 1.88 3.66 19.60
C ASP A 142 0.95 3.17 20.72
N LYS A 143 -0.21 3.82 20.92
CA LYS A 143 -1.23 3.46 21.91
C LYS A 143 -2.42 2.69 21.30
N GLU A 144 -2.27 2.16 20.09
CA GLU A 144 -3.32 1.48 19.33
C GLU A 144 -4.62 2.33 19.21
N THR A 145 -4.47 3.65 19.12
CA THR A 145 -5.58 4.59 18.93
C THR A 145 -5.59 5.05 17.46
N PRO A 146 -6.76 5.08 16.80
CA PRO A 146 -6.86 5.59 15.44
C PRO A 146 -6.26 6.99 15.29
N THR A 147 -5.48 7.20 14.24
CA THR A 147 -4.84 8.47 13.92
C THR A 147 -4.88 8.74 12.41
N ASP A 148 -4.75 10.00 12.03
CA ASP A 148 -4.57 10.41 10.64
C ASP A 148 -3.10 10.68 10.28
N SER A 149 -2.22 10.74 11.28
CA SER A 149 -0.79 10.96 11.08
C SER A 149 -0.15 9.76 10.38
N VAL A 150 0.71 10.01 9.40
CA VAL A 150 1.56 9.00 8.75
C VAL A 150 2.95 9.58 8.52
N HIS A 151 3.98 8.84 8.95
CA HIS A 151 5.36 9.25 8.73
C HIS A 151 5.72 9.15 7.24
N ALA A 152 6.00 10.29 6.62
CA ALA A 152 6.19 10.43 5.18
C ALA A 152 7.61 10.08 4.69
N PHE A 153 8.50 9.67 5.61
CA PHE A 153 9.90 9.25 5.43
C PHE A 153 10.82 10.36 4.86
N SER A 154 10.47 10.97 3.74
CA SER A 154 11.13 12.17 3.23
C SER A 154 10.16 13.01 2.39
N LYS A 155 10.48 14.29 2.17
CA LYS A 155 9.64 15.19 1.33
C LYS A 155 9.47 14.66 -0.10
N HIS A 156 10.42 13.87 -0.60
CA HIS A 156 10.31 13.22 -1.90
C HIS A 156 9.21 12.16 -1.90
N TRP A 157 9.29 11.20 -0.97
CA TRP A 157 8.38 10.07 -0.89
C TRP A 157 6.98 10.47 -0.41
N GLY A 158 6.89 11.47 0.47
CA GLY A 158 5.62 12.06 0.91
C GLY A 158 4.78 12.69 -0.20
N LYS A 159 5.25 12.74 -1.46
CA LYS A 159 4.41 13.09 -2.63
C LYS A 159 3.46 11.96 -3.04
N LEU A 160 3.74 10.72 -2.62
CA LEU A 160 2.91 9.55 -2.92
C LEU A 160 1.79 9.37 -1.88
N LEU A 161 2.02 9.82 -0.65
CA LEU A 161 0.98 9.96 0.37
C LEU A 161 0.16 11.22 0.08
N HIS A 162 -1.12 11.09 -0.24
CA HIS A 162 -2.00 12.23 -0.52
C HIS A 162 -3.19 12.32 0.44
N GLU A 163 -3.45 11.28 1.22
CA GLU A 163 -4.39 11.30 2.34
C GLU A 163 -3.68 11.28 3.70
N GLY A 164 -4.34 11.82 4.73
CA GLY A 164 -3.81 11.89 6.10
C GLY A 164 -2.82 13.05 6.36
N ILE A 165 -2.28 13.10 7.58
CA ILE A 165 -1.38 14.16 8.07
C ILE A 165 0.07 13.67 7.98
N LYS A 166 0.89 14.33 7.17
CA LYS A 166 2.29 13.94 6.95
C LYS A 166 3.17 14.39 8.12
N VAL A 167 3.84 13.43 8.75
CA VAL A 167 4.89 13.66 9.76
C VAL A 167 6.26 13.36 9.12
N TYR A 168 7.31 14.07 9.51
CA TYR A 168 8.67 13.95 8.96
C TYR A 168 9.71 13.95 10.07
#